data_AF-V2Y788-F1
#
_entry.id   AF-V2Y788-F1
#
_cell.length_a   1.000
_cell.length_b   1.000
_cell.length_c   1.000
_cell.angle_alpha   90.00
_cell.angle_beta   90.00
_cell.angle_gamma   90.00
#
_symmetry.space_group_name_H-M   'P 1'
#
loop_
_entity.id
_entity.type
_entity.pdbx_description
1 polymer ?
#
loop_
_entity_poly.entity_id
_entity_poly.type
_entity_poly.pdbx_seq_one_letter_code
_entity_poly.pdbx_strand_id
1 'polypeptide(L)'
;MKIQGNLINNYNYNKLNFNVTSSKEDKKAADIRNDSVEDEKAEAAKAKQRELEEAAEEIKRQAEEAKEQMEAKNKETRKFGAILEIFRRIAKGDKVSPKDESALMEYDMKLYLTAKNAAQLAANKKTKKHKKSLIEELEKTDKERQSKKAEEATKETASEEDTKVGKAEETNSSKAGNRLGTKVDISI
;
A
#
# COMPACT_ATOMS: atom_id res chain seq x y z
N MET A 1 -3.51 72.80 29.58
CA MET A 1 -3.98 73.71 28.52
C MET A 1 -2.76 74.22 27.75
N LYS A 2 -2.59 73.82 26.48
CA LYS A 2 -1.71 74.40 25.45
C LYS A 2 -1.90 73.58 24.17
N ILE A 3 -2.92 73.93 23.39
CA ILE A 3 -3.07 73.45 22.02
C ILE A 3 -2.16 74.34 21.18
N GLN A 4 -1.13 73.77 20.57
CA GLN A 4 -0.35 74.41 19.52
C GLN A 4 -0.45 73.52 18.29
N GLY A 5 -1.39 73.86 17.41
CA GLY A 5 -1.48 73.24 16.10
C GLY A 5 -0.50 73.88 15.13
N ASN A 6 0.06 73.07 14.23
CA ASN A 6 0.43 73.50 12.90
C ASN A 6 0.78 72.28 12.04
N LEU A 7 0.03 72.08 10.96
CA LEU A 7 0.41 71.37 9.73
C LEU A 7 -0.77 71.44 8.73
N ILE A 8 -1.15 72.67 8.37
CA ILE A 8 -2.01 72.90 7.21
C ILE A 8 -1.11 72.75 5.98
N ASN A 9 -1.28 71.64 5.26
CA ASN A 9 -0.52 71.35 4.05
C ASN A 9 -0.83 72.39 2.97
N ASN A 10 0.19 73.16 2.58
CA ASN A 10 0.09 74.17 1.53
C ASN A 10 0.16 73.49 0.14
N TYR A 11 -0.95 72.89 -0.31
CA TYR A 11 -1.08 72.42 -1.69
C TYR A 11 -1.40 73.59 -2.61
N ASN A 12 -0.33 74.13 -3.21
CA ASN A 12 -0.37 75.26 -4.12
C ASN A 12 -0.93 74.82 -5.49
N TYR A 13 -2.25 74.97 -5.69
CA TYR A 13 -2.91 74.64 -6.96
C TYR A 13 -2.65 75.73 -8.01
N ASN A 14 -1.64 75.50 -8.86
CA ASN A 14 -1.43 76.26 -10.09
C ASN A 14 -2.62 76.08 -11.05
N LYS A 15 -3.57 77.02 -11.03
CA LYS A 15 -4.61 77.17 -12.05
C LYS A 15 -3.99 77.69 -13.36
N LEU A 16 -3.45 76.78 -14.17
CA LEU A 16 -3.11 77.07 -15.57
C LEU A 16 -4.41 77.20 -16.37
N ASN A 17 -4.82 78.44 -16.62
CA ASN A 17 -5.95 78.75 -17.51
C ASN A 17 -5.54 78.48 -18.97
N PHE A 18 -5.76 77.26 -19.45
CA PHE A 18 -5.51 76.90 -20.84
C PHE A 18 -6.69 77.36 -21.72
N ASN A 19 -6.58 78.57 -22.26
CA ASN A 19 -7.65 79.20 -23.04
C ASN A 19 -7.64 78.67 -24.48
N VAL A 20 -8.24 77.50 -24.71
CA VAL A 20 -8.40 76.92 -26.06
C VAL A 20 -9.65 77.45 -26.72
N THR A 21 -9.47 78.38 -27.65
CA THR A 21 -10.46 78.69 -28.69
C THR A 21 -10.58 77.49 -29.63
N SER A 22 -11.39 76.50 -29.24
CA SER A 22 -11.58 75.28 -30.02
C SER A 22 -12.35 75.56 -31.32
N SER A 23 -11.67 75.48 -32.46
CA SER A 23 -12.29 75.32 -33.77
C SER A 23 -13.23 74.12 -33.76
N LYS A 24 -14.31 74.15 -34.55
CA LYS A 24 -15.30 73.05 -34.59
C LYS A 24 -14.74 71.74 -35.17
N GLU A 25 -13.58 71.79 -35.81
CA GLU A 25 -12.92 70.66 -36.46
C GLU A 25 -12.09 69.82 -35.47
N ASP A 26 -11.41 70.48 -34.51
CA ASP A 26 -10.53 69.81 -33.54
C ASP A 26 -11.29 68.90 -32.57
N LYS A 27 -12.51 69.28 -32.19
CA LYS A 27 -13.38 68.47 -31.30
C LYS A 27 -13.69 67.12 -31.94
N LYS A 28 -13.99 67.10 -33.24
CA LYS A 28 -14.34 65.89 -33.98
C LYS A 28 -13.14 64.93 -34.09
N ALA A 29 -11.93 65.47 -34.22
CA ALA A 29 -10.70 64.69 -34.24
C ALA A 29 -10.25 64.22 -32.84
N ALA A 30 -10.75 64.82 -31.76
CA ALA A 30 -10.52 64.40 -30.38
C ALA A 30 -11.51 63.32 -29.94
N ASP A 31 -12.80 63.45 -30.26
CA ASP A 31 -13.82 62.42 -29.99
C ASP A 31 -13.43 61.09 -30.65
N ILE A 32 -13.16 61.09 -31.97
CA ILE A 32 -12.77 59.87 -32.72
C ILE A 32 -11.54 59.17 -32.13
N ARG A 33 -10.58 59.93 -31.56
CA ARG A 33 -9.36 59.37 -30.92
C ARG A 33 -9.59 58.89 -29.50
N ASN A 34 -10.57 59.43 -28.78
CA ASN A 34 -10.96 58.93 -27.47
C ASN A 34 -11.82 57.67 -27.61
N ASP A 35 -12.78 57.67 -28.53
CA ASP A 35 -13.62 56.50 -28.83
C ASP A 35 -12.77 55.27 -29.19
N SER A 36 -11.79 55.42 -30.11
CA SER A 36 -10.90 54.30 -30.49
C SER A 36 -10.03 53.77 -29.34
N VAL A 37 -9.64 54.62 -28.39
CA VAL A 37 -8.80 54.24 -27.24
C VAL A 37 -9.62 53.64 -26.11
N GLU A 38 -10.88 54.06 -25.93
CA GLU A 38 -11.80 53.40 -25.00
C GLU A 38 -12.30 52.06 -25.55
N ASP A 39 -12.48 51.92 -26.88
CA ASP A 39 -12.78 50.64 -27.52
C ASP A 39 -11.62 49.63 -27.38
N GLU A 40 -10.36 50.03 -27.64
CA GLU A 40 -9.18 49.17 -27.38
C GLU A 40 -9.06 48.78 -25.90
N LYS A 41 -9.30 49.71 -24.97
CA LYS A 41 -9.31 49.39 -23.52
C LYS A 41 -10.46 48.47 -23.14
N ALA A 42 -11.64 48.64 -23.73
CA ALA A 42 -12.80 47.78 -23.48
C ALA A 42 -12.54 46.37 -24.01
N GLU A 43 -11.93 46.21 -25.19
CA GLU A 43 -11.53 44.92 -25.73
C GLU A 43 -10.42 44.27 -24.87
N ALA A 44 -9.39 45.02 -24.47
CA ALA A 44 -8.34 44.53 -23.58
C ALA A 44 -8.87 44.13 -22.19
N ALA A 45 -9.80 44.91 -21.62
CA ALA A 45 -10.46 44.57 -20.36
C ALA A 45 -11.30 43.29 -20.49
N LYS A 46 -12.01 43.12 -21.61
CA LYS A 46 -12.83 41.94 -21.92
C LYS A 46 -11.99 40.70 -22.21
N ALA A 47 -10.83 40.85 -22.85
CA ALA A 47 -9.85 39.79 -23.02
C ALA A 47 -9.29 39.33 -21.65
N LYS A 48 -8.90 40.28 -20.79
CA LYS A 48 -8.44 39.98 -19.43
C LYS A 48 -9.53 39.37 -18.54
N GLN A 49 -10.80 39.75 -18.73
CA GLN A 49 -11.92 39.11 -18.04
C GLN A 49 -12.13 37.66 -18.48
N ARG A 50 -12.01 37.36 -19.79
CA ARG A 50 -12.06 35.99 -20.31
C ARG A 50 -10.91 35.13 -19.78
N GLU A 51 -9.68 35.66 -19.76
CA GLU A 51 -8.52 34.97 -19.18
C GLU A 51 -8.73 34.64 -17.68
N LEU A 52 -9.32 35.57 -16.93
CA LEU A 52 -9.70 35.33 -15.53
C LEU A 52 -10.86 34.33 -15.37
N GLU A 53 -11.81 34.29 -16.31
CA GLU A 53 -12.91 33.32 -16.33
C GLU A 53 -12.41 31.90 -16.66
N GLU A 54 -11.53 31.76 -17.65
CA GLU A 54 -10.89 30.50 -18.04
C GLU A 54 -10.00 29.96 -16.91
N ALA A 55 -9.20 30.83 -16.27
CA ALA A 55 -8.44 30.46 -15.08
C ALA A 55 -9.35 30.06 -13.90
N ALA A 56 -10.50 30.72 -13.72
CA ALA A 56 -11.46 30.36 -12.69
C ALA A 56 -12.22 29.06 -13.00
N GLU A 57 -12.43 28.72 -14.28
CA GLU A 57 -13.01 27.45 -14.71
C GLU A 57 -12.05 26.28 -14.48
N GLU A 58 -10.78 26.41 -14.84
CA GLU A 58 -9.76 25.39 -14.57
C GLU A 58 -9.54 25.18 -13.06
N ILE A 59 -9.56 26.25 -12.24
CA ILE A 59 -9.54 26.12 -10.77
C ILE A 59 -10.79 25.39 -10.24
N LYS A 60 -11.99 25.64 -10.80
CA LYS A 60 -13.21 24.90 -10.41
C LYS A 60 -13.08 23.41 -10.75
N ARG A 61 -12.61 23.09 -11.97
CA ARG A 61 -12.39 21.71 -12.41
C ARG A 61 -11.39 20.98 -11.53
N GLN A 62 -10.24 21.60 -11.22
CA GLN A 62 -9.25 21.04 -10.29
C GLN A 62 -9.82 20.87 -8.87
N ALA A 63 -10.67 21.79 -8.42
CA ALA A 63 -11.35 21.66 -7.12
C ALA A 63 -12.43 20.57 -7.09
N GLU A 64 -13.10 20.30 -8.22
CA GLU A 64 -14.04 19.19 -8.36
C GLU A 64 -13.31 17.84 -8.41
N GLU A 65 -12.25 17.72 -9.21
CA GLU A 65 -11.41 16.51 -9.22
C GLU A 65 -10.80 16.25 -7.84
N ALA A 66 -10.30 17.29 -7.15
CA ALA A 66 -9.80 17.17 -5.78
C ALA A 66 -10.89 16.72 -4.79
N LYS A 67 -12.14 17.19 -4.92
CA LYS A 67 -13.26 16.70 -4.10
C LYS A 67 -13.55 15.23 -4.37
N GLU A 68 -13.62 14.80 -5.63
CA GLU A 68 -13.86 13.40 -5.99
C GLU A 68 -12.75 12.48 -5.48
N GLN A 69 -11.48 12.88 -5.66
CA GLN A 69 -10.34 12.16 -5.11
C GLN A 69 -10.37 12.09 -3.57
N MET A 70 -10.75 13.18 -2.89
CA MET A 70 -10.94 13.17 -1.44
C MET A 70 -12.10 12.26 -1.02
N GLU A 71 -13.21 12.27 -1.74
CA GLU A 71 -14.34 11.37 -1.47
C GLU A 71 -13.98 9.90 -1.66
N ALA A 72 -13.23 9.55 -2.71
CA ALA A 72 -12.72 8.21 -2.93
C ALA A 72 -11.83 7.76 -1.76
N LYS A 73 -10.81 8.56 -1.41
CA LYS A 73 -9.92 8.33 -0.26
C LYS A 73 -10.68 8.23 1.07
N ASN A 74 -11.74 9.04 1.26
CA ASN A 74 -12.61 9.00 2.43
C ASN A 74 -13.46 7.71 2.47
N LYS A 75 -13.92 7.20 1.33
CA LYS A 75 -14.66 5.93 1.22
C LYS A 75 -13.73 4.74 1.51
N GLU A 76 -12.49 4.76 1.02
CA GLU A 76 -11.48 3.73 1.26
C GLU A 76 -11.00 3.70 2.71
N THR A 77 -10.64 4.84 3.29
CA THR A 77 -10.21 4.92 4.71
C THR A 77 -11.32 4.46 5.67
N ARG A 78 -12.59 4.78 5.38
CA ARG A 78 -13.75 4.24 6.14
C ARG A 78 -13.89 2.73 5.99
N LYS A 79 -13.73 2.16 4.79
CA LYS A 79 -13.72 0.70 4.58
C LYS A 79 -12.58 0.04 5.37
N PHE A 80 -11.37 0.58 5.29
CA PHE A 80 -10.21 0.06 6.01
C PHE A 80 -10.41 0.11 7.53
N GLY A 81 -10.94 1.22 8.07
CA GLY A 81 -11.31 1.33 9.49
C GLY A 81 -12.34 0.29 9.93
N ALA A 82 -13.34 -0.02 9.09
CA ALA A 82 -14.30 -1.08 9.35
C ALA A 82 -13.64 -2.48 9.37
N ILE A 83 -12.76 -2.77 8.41
CA ILE A 83 -11.99 -4.03 8.35
C ILE A 83 -11.14 -4.23 9.61
N LEU A 84 -10.45 -3.18 10.09
CA LEU A 84 -9.65 -3.22 11.32
C LEU A 84 -10.51 -3.48 12.57
N GLU A 85 -11.69 -2.89 12.66
CA GLU A 85 -12.62 -3.14 13.77
C GLU A 85 -13.22 -4.56 13.73
N ILE A 86 -13.50 -5.10 12.55
CA ILE A 86 -13.91 -6.50 12.37
C ILE A 86 -12.78 -7.45 12.81
N PHE A 87 -11.55 -7.22 12.35
CA PHE A 87 -10.37 -7.95 12.79
C PHE A 87 -10.24 -7.92 14.31
N ARG A 88 -10.36 -6.75 14.94
CA ARG A 88 -10.25 -6.57 16.40
C ARG A 88 -11.33 -7.36 17.16
N ARG A 89 -12.57 -7.41 16.65
CA ARG A 89 -13.67 -8.21 17.24
C ARG A 89 -13.37 -9.70 17.16
N ILE A 90 -13.00 -10.20 15.98
CA ILE A 90 -12.66 -11.61 15.79
C ILE A 90 -11.46 -11.98 16.67
N ALA A 91 -10.39 -11.19 16.67
CA ALA A 91 -9.19 -11.43 17.47
C ALA A 91 -9.44 -11.46 18.99
N LYS A 92 -10.46 -10.74 19.47
CA LYS A 92 -10.92 -10.79 20.87
C LYS A 92 -11.80 -12.02 21.17
N GLY A 93 -12.26 -12.73 20.16
CA GLY A 93 -13.23 -13.83 20.27
C GLY A 93 -14.69 -13.37 20.31
N ASP A 94 -14.98 -12.11 19.97
CA ASP A 94 -16.34 -11.61 19.85
C ASP A 94 -17.01 -12.22 18.59
N LYS A 95 -18.32 -12.54 18.67
CA LYS A 95 -19.07 -12.99 17.49
C LYS A 95 -19.35 -11.80 16.56
N VAL A 96 -19.00 -11.93 15.29
CA VAL A 96 -19.27 -10.99 14.20
C VAL A 96 -20.25 -11.60 13.19
N SER A 97 -20.78 -10.82 12.24
CA SER A 97 -21.67 -11.37 11.22
C SER A 97 -20.88 -12.15 10.14
N PRO A 98 -21.50 -13.11 9.42
CA PRO A 98 -20.84 -13.80 8.31
C PRO A 98 -20.41 -12.86 7.18
N LYS A 99 -21.13 -11.74 6.98
CA LYS A 99 -20.77 -10.71 6.00
C LYS A 99 -19.51 -9.95 6.40
N ASP A 100 -19.33 -9.69 7.69
CA ASP A 100 -18.13 -9.06 8.23
C ASP A 100 -16.92 -10.01 8.10
N GLU A 101 -17.09 -11.31 8.40
CA GLU A 101 -16.03 -12.31 8.20
C GLU A 101 -15.64 -12.43 6.72
N SER A 102 -16.62 -12.48 5.81
CA SER A 102 -16.36 -12.46 4.36
C SER A 102 -15.57 -11.23 3.94
N ALA A 103 -15.98 -10.03 4.38
CA ALA A 103 -15.28 -8.79 4.07
C ALA A 103 -13.82 -8.78 4.56
N LEU A 104 -13.52 -9.37 5.72
CA LEU A 104 -12.15 -9.53 6.21
C LEU A 104 -11.34 -10.55 5.39
N MET A 105 -11.97 -11.67 5.01
CA MET A 105 -11.36 -12.70 4.15
C MET A 105 -11.07 -12.20 2.73
N GLU A 106 -11.98 -11.39 2.17
CA GLU A 106 -11.86 -10.71 0.87
C GLU A 106 -10.76 -9.63 0.89
N TYR A 107 -10.56 -8.96 2.03
CA TYR A 107 -9.50 -7.97 2.20
C TYR A 107 -8.10 -8.60 2.33
N ASP A 108 -7.92 -9.51 3.31
CA ASP A 108 -6.71 -10.35 3.42
C ASP A 108 -6.99 -11.62 4.24
N MET A 109 -6.86 -12.77 3.57
CA MET A 109 -6.97 -14.09 4.18
C MET A 109 -6.00 -14.29 5.35
N LYS A 110 -4.76 -13.74 5.29
CA LYS A 110 -3.80 -13.84 6.39
C LYS A 110 -4.26 -13.04 7.61
N LEU A 111 -4.86 -11.86 7.39
CA LEU A 111 -5.44 -11.04 8.44
C LEU A 111 -6.63 -11.75 9.11
N TYR A 112 -7.47 -12.46 8.34
CA TYR A 112 -8.52 -13.33 8.88
C TYR A 112 -7.96 -14.51 9.70
N LEU A 113 -6.98 -15.26 9.19
CA LEU A 113 -6.37 -16.39 9.93
C LEU A 113 -5.70 -15.91 11.23
N THR A 114 -4.96 -14.80 11.19
CA THR A 114 -4.33 -14.25 12.40
C THR A 114 -5.35 -13.80 13.43
N ALA A 115 -6.50 -13.24 13.01
CA ALA A 115 -7.60 -12.94 13.91
C ALA A 115 -8.17 -14.20 14.57
N LYS A 116 -8.47 -15.25 13.80
CA LYS A 116 -9.01 -16.51 14.36
C LYS A 116 -8.00 -17.21 15.28
N ASN A 117 -6.72 -17.17 14.96
CA ASN A 117 -5.66 -17.70 15.83
C ASN A 117 -5.55 -16.89 17.14
N ALA A 118 -5.61 -15.55 17.07
CA ALA A 118 -5.65 -14.70 18.25
C ALA A 118 -6.89 -14.98 19.13
N ALA A 119 -8.05 -15.19 18.51
CA ALA A 119 -9.29 -15.58 19.20
C ALA A 119 -9.14 -16.88 20.00
N GLN A 120 -8.53 -17.90 19.37
CA GLN A 120 -8.25 -19.18 20.01
C GLN A 120 -7.27 -19.01 21.18
N LEU A 121 -6.22 -18.22 21.02
CA LEU A 121 -5.26 -17.93 22.10
C LEU A 121 -5.90 -17.16 23.26
N ALA A 122 -6.79 -16.19 22.97
CA ALA A 122 -7.52 -15.43 23.99
C ALA A 122 -8.53 -16.29 24.77
N ALA A 123 -9.17 -17.26 24.11
CA ALA A 123 -10.06 -18.24 24.75
C ALA A 123 -9.28 -19.27 25.60
N ASN A 124 -8.11 -19.69 25.14
CA ASN A 124 -7.32 -20.79 25.72
C ASN A 124 -6.49 -20.37 26.95
N LYS A 125 -7.16 -20.03 28.06
CA LYS A 125 -6.53 -19.69 29.36
C LYS A 125 -5.73 -20.83 30.02
N LYS A 126 -5.77 -22.05 29.50
CA LYS A 126 -5.13 -23.24 30.08
C LYS A 126 -4.39 -24.05 29.01
N THR A 127 -3.09 -23.81 28.87
CA THR A 127 -2.21 -24.60 28.01
C THR A 127 -1.63 -25.81 28.77
N LYS A 128 -1.59 -26.98 28.13
CA LYS A 128 -0.91 -28.16 28.70
C LYS A 128 0.59 -27.99 28.54
N LYS A 129 1.34 -27.97 29.63
CA LYS A 129 2.82 -27.97 29.61
C LYS A 129 3.32 -29.40 29.48
N HIS A 130 4.00 -29.70 28.36
CA HIS A 130 4.65 -30.99 28.13
C HIS A 130 6.12 -30.89 28.57
N LYS A 131 6.61 -31.86 29.35
CA LYS A 131 7.96 -31.83 29.96
C LYS A 131 9.10 -32.24 29.01
N LYS A 132 8.77 -32.93 27.91
CA LYS A 132 9.74 -33.44 26.92
C LYS A 132 9.50 -32.75 25.58
N SER A 133 10.58 -32.43 24.87
CA SER A 133 10.51 -32.05 23.46
C SER A 133 10.41 -33.31 22.59
N LEU A 134 9.42 -33.35 21.69
CA LEU A 134 9.26 -34.46 20.74
C LEU A 134 10.44 -34.55 19.76
N ILE A 135 11.03 -33.41 19.40
CA ILE A 135 12.20 -33.35 18.50
C ILE A 135 13.45 -33.92 19.19
N GLU A 136 13.66 -33.58 20.46
CA GLU A 136 14.80 -34.09 21.24
C GLU A 136 14.71 -35.61 21.47
N GLU A 137 13.48 -36.14 21.62
CA GLU A 137 13.23 -37.58 21.71
C GLU A 137 13.50 -38.29 20.38
N LEU A 138 13.05 -37.73 19.25
CA LEU A 138 13.37 -38.24 17.90
C LEU A 138 14.87 -38.22 17.62
N GLU A 139 15.56 -37.10 17.85
CA GLU A 139 17.00 -36.98 17.66
C GLU A 139 17.79 -38.01 18.48
N LYS A 140 17.36 -38.30 19.72
CA LYS A 140 17.98 -39.34 20.55
C LYS A 140 17.78 -40.72 19.92
N THR A 141 16.57 -41.05 19.47
CA THR A 141 16.31 -42.34 18.81
C THR A 141 17.07 -42.50 17.49
N ASP A 142 17.25 -41.43 16.70
CA ASP A 142 17.99 -41.50 15.44
C ASP A 142 19.50 -41.55 15.66
N LYS A 143 20.04 -40.83 16.66
CA LYS A 143 21.44 -41.00 17.11
C LYS A 143 21.70 -42.41 17.60
N GLU A 144 20.79 -42.99 18.39
CA GLU A 144 20.91 -44.36 18.91
C GLU A 144 20.80 -45.44 17.82
N ARG A 145 19.98 -45.20 16.77
CA ARG A 145 19.93 -46.03 15.56
C ARG A 145 21.22 -45.93 14.75
N GLN A 146 21.76 -44.72 14.59
CA GLN A 146 23.03 -44.51 13.88
C GLN A 146 24.21 -45.18 14.61
N SER A 147 24.27 -45.07 15.94
CA SER A 147 25.30 -45.76 16.73
C SER A 147 25.16 -47.28 16.70
N LYS A 148 23.93 -47.82 16.77
CA LYS A 148 23.70 -49.28 16.64
C LYS A 148 24.11 -49.78 15.26
N LYS A 149 23.75 -49.07 14.18
CA LYS A 149 24.15 -49.42 12.82
C LYS A 149 25.67 -49.34 12.62
N ALA A 150 26.34 -48.39 13.26
CA ALA A 150 27.80 -48.31 13.24
C ALA A 150 28.45 -49.47 14.02
N GLU A 151 27.92 -49.83 15.20
CA GLU A 151 28.40 -50.95 16.01
C GLU A 151 28.22 -52.30 15.28
N GLU A 152 27.06 -52.50 14.65
CA GLU A 152 26.74 -53.70 13.86
C GLU A 152 27.68 -53.83 12.66
N ALA A 153 27.91 -52.75 11.91
CA ALA A 153 28.90 -52.73 10.82
C ALA A 153 30.33 -53.02 11.32
N THR A 154 30.74 -52.51 12.50
CA THR A 154 32.07 -52.84 13.06
C THR A 154 32.19 -54.30 13.51
N LYS A 155 31.08 -54.94 13.93
CA LYS A 155 31.04 -56.36 14.30
C LYS A 155 31.10 -57.27 13.08
N GLU A 156 30.46 -56.91 11.98
CA GLU A 156 30.62 -57.63 10.70
C GLU A 156 32.08 -57.56 10.24
N THR A 157 32.71 -56.38 10.18
CA THR A 157 34.12 -56.24 9.76
C THR A 157 35.12 -56.94 10.68
N ALA A 158 34.80 -57.11 11.97
CA ALA A 158 35.65 -57.83 12.91
C ALA A 158 35.48 -59.37 12.85
N SER A 159 34.54 -59.87 12.04
CA SER A 159 34.29 -61.31 11.85
C SER A 159 34.89 -61.89 10.56
N GLU A 160 35.43 -61.04 9.67
CA GLU A 160 35.99 -61.45 8.37
C GLU A 160 37.52 -61.60 8.35
N GLU A 161 38.24 -61.17 9.40
CA GLU A 161 39.70 -61.35 9.54
C GLU A 161 40.13 -62.69 10.18
N ASP A 162 39.35 -63.77 10.04
CA ASP A 162 39.86 -65.12 10.37
C ASP A 162 39.11 -66.26 9.64
N THR A 163 39.45 -66.48 8.37
CA THR A 163 39.74 -67.82 7.80
C THR A 163 40.00 -67.76 6.28
N LYS A 164 41.19 -68.19 5.87
CA LYS A 164 41.50 -68.51 4.47
C LYS A 164 41.43 -70.03 4.26
N VAL A 165 41.12 -70.44 3.02
CA VAL A 165 41.18 -71.82 2.45
C VAL A 165 39.85 -72.58 2.44
N GLY A 166 39.27 -72.76 1.24
CA GLY A 166 38.10 -73.63 1.00
C GLY A 166 37.63 -73.62 -0.46
N LYS A 167 37.98 -74.67 -1.21
CA LYS A 167 37.73 -74.90 -2.66
C LYS A 167 36.28 -75.34 -2.97
N ALA A 168 35.88 -75.21 -4.25
CA ALA A 168 34.74 -75.90 -4.94
C ALA A 168 33.32 -75.44 -4.56
N GLU A 169 32.28 -75.52 -5.38
CA GLU A 169 32.01 -75.63 -6.83
C GLU A 169 30.48 -75.46 -6.96
N GLU A 170 30.03 -74.66 -7.93
CA GLU A 170 28.86 -74.89 -8.80
C GLU A 170 27.45 -75.34 -8.34
N THR A 171 26.43 -74.77 -9.01
CA THR A 171 25.00 -75.20 -9.14
C THR A 171 24.11 -75.11 -7.87
N ASN A 172 22.77 -74.94 -7.89
CA ASN A 172 21.71 -74.59 -8.88
C ASN A 172 20.43 -74.18 -8.07
N SER A 173 19.38 -73.48 -8.53
CA SER A 173 19.02 -72.76 -9.78
C SER A 173 17.78 -71.86 -9.51
N SER A 174 17.30 -71.09 -10.52
CA SER A 174 15.89 -70.66 -10.81
C SER A 174 14.92 -70.25 -9.65
N LYS A 175 14.12 -69.17 -9.67
CA LYS A 175 13.16 -68.72 -10.70
C LYS A 175 12.29 -67.57 -10.13
N ALA A 176 11.95 -66.56 -10.94
CA ALA A 176 10.88 -65.55 -10.77
C ALA A 176 10.78 -64.74 -9.44
N GLY A 177 10.45 -63.46 -9.42
CA GLY A 177 10.00 -62.58 -10.50
C GLY A 177 8.84 -61.70 -10.02
N ASN A 178 9.13 -60.46 -9.58
CA ASN A 178 8.21 -59.32 -9.69
C ASN A 178 8.94 -58.01 -9.35
N ARG A 179 9.08 -57.12 -10.34
CA ARG A 179 9.51 -55.73 -10.14
C ARG A 179 8.34 -54.82 -10.49
N LEU A 180 7.59 -54.41 -9.47
CA LEU A 180 6.58 -53.35 -9.56
C LEU A 180 7.16 -52.08 -8.95
N GLY A 181 7.83 -51.30 -9.78
CA GLY A 181 8.31 -49.95 -9.47
C GLY A 181 8.00 -49.06 -10.66
N THR A 182 6.95 -48.25 -10.54
CA THR A 182 6.50 -47.33 -11.58
C THR A 182 7.59 -46.30 -11.87
N LYS A 183 8.14 -46.30 -13.09
CA LYS A 183 8.91 -45.16 -13.59
C LYS A 183 7.96 -43.97 -13.73
N VAL A 184 8.33 -42.86 -13.12
CA VAL A 184 7.73 -41.55 -13.39
C VAL A 184 8.74 -40.82 -14.26
N ASP A 185 8.46 -40.75 -15.56
CA ASP A 185 9.30 -40.03 -16.51
C ASP A 185 9.04 -38.52 -16.34
N ILE A 186 10.04 -37.80 -15.82
CA ILE A 186 10.04 -36.33 -15.76
C ILE A 186 10.85 -35.84 -16.96
N SER A 187 10.15 -35.34 -17.98
CA SER A 187 10.78 -34.56 -19.05
C SER A 187 11.12 -33.16 -18.55
N ILE A 188 12.33 -32.71 -18.88
CA ILE A 188 12.83 -31.34 -18.70
C ILE A 188 12.58 -30.57 -19.99
#